data_AF-A0A2N2VBA6-F1
#
_entry.id   AF-A0A2N2VBA6-F1
#
_cell.length_a   1.000
_cell.length_b   1.000
_cell.length_c   1.000
_cell.angle_alpha   90.00
_cell.angle_beta   90.00
_cell.angle_gamma   90.00
#
_symmetry.space_group_name_H-M   'P 1'
#
loop_
_entity.id
_entity.type
_entity.pdbx_description
1 polymer ?
#
loop_
_entity_poly.entity_id
_entity_poly.type
_entity_poly.pdbx_seq_one_letter_code
_entity_poly.pdbx_strand_id
1 'polypeptide(L)'
;MKKLLIPALLSALVVGCSSTPIPDETAGAPVESRSSSNTAVTPVVASGLDANGLPRELTDAQSKLAKRSIYFDLDKYDVKDEYRDLVASHAKYLVAHRGFKVLLQGNTDER
;
A
#
# COMPACT_ATOMS: atom_id res chain seq x y z
N MET A 1 -14.72 -21.23 -55.75
CA MET A 1 -15.61 -20.88 -54.62
C MET A 1 -15.08 -21.36 -53.25
N LYS A 2 -13.76 -21.34 -53.02
CA LYS A 2 -13.13 -21.75 -51.73
C LYS A 2 -12.15 -20.70 -51.19
N LYS A 3 -11.86 -19.65 -51.98
CA LYS A 3 -10.93 -18.55 -51.65
C LYS A 3 -11.62 -17.37 -50.97
N LEU A 4 -12.94 -17.42 -50.81
CA LEU A 4 -13.76 -16.40 -50.13
C LEU A 4 -14.17 -16.81 -48.71
N LEU A 5 -13.91 -18.06 -48.30
CA LEU A 5 -14.19 -18.54 -46.94
C LEU A 5 -13.16 -18.05 -45.91
N ILE A 6 -11.94 -17.73 -46.35
CA ILE A 6 -10.84 -17.31 -45.49
C ILE A 6 -11.02 -15.87 -44.96
N PRO A 7 -11.38 -14.85 -45.77
CA PRO A 7 -11.62 -13.52 -45.23
C PRO A 7 -12.90 -13.42 -44.38
N ALA A 8 -13.91 -14.24 -44.64
CA ALA A 8 -15.16 -14.26 -43.88
C ALA A 8 -14.96 -14.80 -42.44
N LEU A 9 -14.11 -15.82 -42.27
CA LEU A 9 -13.79 -16.37 -40.95
C LEU A 9 -12.90 -15.43 -40.12
N LEU A 10 -12.03 -14.66 -40.77
CA LEU A 10 -11.14 -13.71 -40.09
C LEU A 10 -11.88 -12.49 -39.56
N SER A 11 -12.94 -12.04 -40.24
CA SER A 11 -13.75 -10.89 -39.80
C SER A 11 -14.67 -11.21 -38.62
N ALA A 12 -14.97 -12.49 -38.38
CA ALA A 12 -15.78 -12.93 -37.23
C ALA A 12 -14.98 -12.96 -35.91
N LEU A 13 -13.64 -12.99 -35.97
CA LEU A 13 -12.77 -13.04 -34.80
C LEU A 13 -12.46 -11.65 -34.19
N VAL A 14 -12.77 -10.56 -34.89
CA VAL A 14 -12.45 -9.18 -34.46
C VAL A 14 -13.58 -8.55 -33.63
N VAL A 15 -14.78 -9.13 -33.60
CA VAL A 15 -15.94 -8.62 -32.82
C VAL A 15 -16.01 -9.25 -31.41
N GLY A 16 -14.99 -10.00 -30.99
CA GLY A 16 -14.96 -10.69 -29.69
C GLY A 16 -14.31 -9.93 -28.53
N CYS A 17 -13.81 -8.70 -28.71
CA CYS A 17 -13.02 -8.00 -27.71
C CYS A 17 -13.62 -6.66 -27.23
N SER A 18 -14.95 -6.59 -27.05
CA SER A 18 -15.59 -5.42 -26.45
C SER A 18 -16.79 -5.79 -25.57
N SER A 19 -16.51 -6.56 -24.52
CA SER A 19 -17.40 -6.63 -23.35
C SER A 19 -16.58 -6.94 -22.11
N THR A 20 -15.62 -6.07 -21.81
CA THR A 20 -15.25 -5.85 -20.41
C THR A 20 -16.30 -4.89 -19.84
N PRO A 21 -17.11 -5.28 -18.84
CA PRO A 21 -17.87 -4.29 -18.11
C PRO A 21 -16.87 -3.25 -17.60
N ILE A 22 -17.11 -1.99 -17.91
CA ILE A 22 -16.42 -0.88 -17.27
C ILE A 22 -16.69 -1.09 -15.77
N PRO A 23 -15.68 -1.31 -14.92
CA PRO A 23 -15.91 -1.27 -13.49
C PRO A 23 -16.45 0.12 -13.24
N ASP A 24 -17.65 0.22 -12.65
CA ASP A 24 -18.15 1.48 -12.13
C ASP A 24 -17.00 2.13 -11.36
N GLU A 25 -16.56 3.33 -11.77
CA GLU A 25 -15.57 4.16 -11.05
C GLU A 25 -16.07 4.60 -9.66
N THR A 26 -17.09 3.94 -9.13
CA THR A 26 -17.64 4.11 -7.79
C THR A 26 -17.34 2.91 -6.88
N ALA A 27 -16.84 1.79 -7.42
CA ALA A 27 -16.43 0.65 -6.62
C ALA A 27 -14.92 0.68 -6.37
N GLY A 28 -14.50 1.52 -5.41
CA GLY A 28 -13.21 1.33 -4.75
C GLY A 28 -13.08 -0.11 -4.26
N ALA A 29 -11.84 -0.60 -4.13
CA ALA A 29 -11.54 -1.93 -3.58
C ALA A 29 -12.46 -2.23 -2.38
N PRO A 30 -13.03 -3.45 -2.24
CA PRO A 30 -14.01 -3.74 -1.20
C PRO A 30 -13.44 -3.33 0.16
N VAL A 31 -13.96 -2.22 0.68
CA VAL A 31 -13.57 -1.72 1.99
C VAL A 31 -14.46 -2.48 2.95
N GLU A 32 -13.85 -3.42 3.69
CA GLU A 32 -14.53 -4.10 4.77
C GLU A 32 -14.98 -3.03 5.78
N SER A 33 -16.27 -2.69 5.77
CA SER A 33 -16.84 -1.75 6.73
C SER A 33 -16.92 -2.47 8.07
N ARG A 34 -15.82 -2.45 8.82
CA ARG A 34 -15.83 -2.85 10.22
C ARG A 34 -16.72 -1.85 10.95
N SER A 35 -17.96 -2.24 11.21
CA SER A 35 -18.84 -1.52 12.12
C SER A 35 -18.05 -1.26 13.39
N SER A 36 -17.76 0.01 13.68
CA SER A 36 -17.06 0.44 14.87
C SER A 36 -17.88 0.04 16.09
N SER A 37 -17.64 -1.17 16.59
CA SER A 37 -17.96 -1.48 17.98
C SER A 37 -17.23 -0.44 18.81
N ASN A 38 -17.93 0.14 19.78
CA ASN A 38 -17.47 1.18 20.70
C ASN A 38 -16.37 0.63 21.62
N THR A 39 -15.26 0.20 21.03
CA THR A 39 -14.10 -0.39 21.68
C THR A 39 -13.17 0.75 22.02
N ALA A 40 -13.00 1.00 23.31
CA ALA A 40 -11.98 1.91 23.81
C ALA A 40 -10.65 1.62 23.10
N VAL A 41 -10.06 2.64 22.47
CA VAL A 41 -8.77 2.53 21.80
C VAL A 41 -7.73 2.21 22.87
N THR A 42 -7.34 0.95 22.97
CA THR A 42 -6.21 0.56 23.82
C THR A 42 -4.92 0.98 23.12
N PRO A 43 -4.08 1.82 23.75
CA PRO A 43 -2.81 2.19 23.16
C PRO A 43 -1.97 0.93 22.99
N VAL A 44 -1.43 0.74 21.79
CA VAL A 44 -0.46 -0.33 21.54
C VAL A 44 0.83 0.07 22.24
N VAL A 45 1.04 -0.47 23.44
CA VAL A 45 2.30 -0.29 24.17
C VAL A 45 3.33 -1.18 23.49
N ALA A 46 4.26 -0.58 22.75
CA ALA A 46 5.41 -1.27 22.15
C ALA A 46 6.45 -1.64 23.23
N SER A 47 6.01 -2.31 24.30
CA SER A 47 6.87 -2.77 25.37
C SER A 47 7.68 -3.95 24.84
N GLY A 48 8.98 -3.72 24.59
CA GLY A 48 9.89 -4.74 24.06
C GLY A 48 10.40 -4.51 22.63
N LEU A 49 10.28 -3.31 22.05
CA LEU A 49 11.10 -2.95 20.89
C LEU A 49 12.45 -2.40 21.38
N ASP A 50 13.33 -3.30 21.78
CA ASP A 50 14.71 -3.00 22.11
C ASP A 50 15.47 -2.53 20.86
N ALA A 51 15.55 -1.21 20.68
CA ALA A 51 16.35 -0.59 19.62
C ALA A 51 17.86 -0.92 19.71
N ASN A 52 18.30 -1.50 20.84
CA ASN A 52 19.68 -1.87 21.13
C ASN A 52 20.20 -3.06 20.28
N GLY A 53 19.32 -3.81 19.61
CA GLY A 53 19.70 -4.89 18.68
C GLY A 53 19.57 -4.54 17.19
N LEU A 54 19.18 -3.30 16.86
CA LEU A 54 18.91 -2.93 15.47
C LEU A 54 20.22 -2.73 14.69
N PRO A 55 20.30 -3.24 13.43
CA PRO A 55 21.41 -2.99 12.52
C PRO A 55 21.81 -1.53 12.48
N ARG A 56 23.11 -1.27 12.37
CA ARG A 56 23.67 0.08 12.37
C ARG A 56 23.07 0.97 11.26
N GLU A 57 22.65 0.35 10.16
CA GLU A 57 21.97 0.98 9.02
C GLU A 57 20.61 1.59 9.38
N LEU A 58 19.93 1.04 10.40
CA LEU A 58 18.64 1.48 10.91
C LEU A 58 18.78 2.45 12.09
N THR A 59 19.94 2.51 12.74
CA THR A 59 20.18 3.28 13.98
C THR A 59 21.07 4.51 13.74
N ASP A 60 21.78 4.57 12.62
CA ASP A 60 22.60 5.72 12.26
C ASP A 60 21.72 6.95 11.94
N ALA A 61 21.91 8.04 12.67
CA ALA A 61 21.16 9.28 12.51
C ALA A 61 21.34 9.94 11.13
N GLN A 62 22.43 9.61 10.42
CA GLN A 62 22.68 10.08 9.05
C GLN A 62 21.91 9.27 8.00
N SER A 63 21.41 8.09 8.36
CA SER A 63 20.64 7.23 7.47
C SER A 63 19.19 7.69 7.36
N LYS A 64 18.66 7.76 6.14
CA LYS A 64 17.22 8.00 5.92
C LYS A 64 16.35 6.95 6.62
N LEU A 65 16.87 5.74 6.85
CA LEU A 65 16.17 4.64 7.51
C LEU A 65 16.01 4.81 9.04
N ALA A 66 16.71 5.78 9.64
CA ALA A 66 16.50 6.11 11.04
C ALA A 66 15.20 6.91 11.26
N LYS A 67 14.68 7.60 10.24
CA LYS A 67 13.39 8.32 10.30
C LYS A 67 12.24 7.34 10.09
N ARG A 68 11.38 7.16 11.10
CA ARG A 68 10.29 6.16 11.09
C ARG A 68 8.89 6.73 11.31
N SER A 69 8.77 8.06 11.39
CA SER A 69 7.50 8.76 11.57
C SER A 69 7.13 9.53 10.32
N ILE A 70 5.86 9.41 9.92
CA ILE A 70 5.24 10.15 8.81
C ILE A 70 4.13 11.00 9.43
N TYR A 71 4.14 12.30 9.14
CA TYR A 71 3.12 13.23 9.63
C TYR A 71 2.12 13.55 8.53
N PHE A 72 0.88 13.78 8.95
CA PHE A 72 -0.25 14.04 8.07
C PHE A 72 -0.82 15.44 8.34
N ASP A 73 -1.54 15.97 7.35
CA ASP A 73 -2.33 17.19 7.55
C ASP A 73 -3.62 16.87 8.31
N LEU A 74 -4.26 17.92 8.85
CA LEU A 74 -5.52 17.78 9.58
C LEU A 74 -6.58 17.12 8.71
N ASP A 75 -7.22 16.07 9.25
CA ASP A 75 -8.27 15.28 8.59
C ASP A 75 -7.85 14.71 7.23
N LYS A 76 -6.54 14.44 7.06
CA LYS A 76 -5.99 13.77 5.87
C LYS A 76 -5.21 12.53 6.24
N TYR A 77 -5.28 11.54 5.36
CA TYR A 77 -4.47 10.31 5.41
C TYR A 77 -3.50 10.21 4.22
N ASP A 78 -3.41 11.25 3.40
CA ASP A 78 -2.52 11.29 2.24
C ASP A 78 -1.05 11.38 2.68
N VAL A 79 -0.25 10.43 2.22
CA VAL A 79 1.21 10.47 2.42
C VAL A 79 1.79 11.52 1.48
N LYS A 80 2.33 12.60 2.05
CA LYS A 80 2.96 13.69 1.29
C LYS A 80 4.12 13.17 0.44
N ASP A 81 4.35 13.79 -0.71
CA ASP A 81 5.38 13.36 -1.67
C ASP A 81 6.80 13.36 -1.08
N GLU A 82 7.07 14.24 -0.11
CA GLU A 82 8.34 14.28 0.64
C GLU A 82 8.65 12.96 1.38
N TYR A 83 7.62 12.18 1.72
CA TYR A 83 7.77 10.89 2.41
C TYR A 83 7.83 9.70 1.45
N ARG A 84 7.58 9.88 0.14
CA ARG A 84 7.63 8.76 -0.82
C ARG A 84 9.01 8.12 -0.89
N ASP A 85 10.06 8.93 -0.92
CA ASP A 85 11.45 8.44 -0.91
C ASP A 85 11.79 7.70 0.39
N LEU A 86 11.23 8.15 1.51
CA LEU A 86 11.41 7.51 2.82
C LEU A 86 10.76 6.13 2.85
N VAL A 87 9.50 6.05 2.41
CA VAL A 87 8.74 4.80 2.33
C VAL A 87 9.41 3.82 1.35
N ALA A 88 9.83 4.30 0.18
CA ALA A 88 10.54 3.48 -0.80
C ALA A 88 11.85 2.91 -0.25
N SER A 89 12.59 3.69 0.56
CA SER A 89 13.82 3.22 1.20
C SER A 89 13.56 2.12 2.22
N HIS A 90 12.52 2.26 3.06
CA HIS A 90 12.10 1.23 4.00
C HIS A 90 11.59 -0.02 3.28
N ALA A 91 10.82 0.14 2.21
CA ALA A 91 10.34 -0.98 1.40
C ALA A 91 11.50 -1.78 0.80
N LYS A 92 12.50 -1.09 0.22
CA LYS A 92 13.74 -1.73 -0.29
C LYS A 92 14.47 -2.49 0.82
N TYR A 93 14.57 -1.91 2.01
CA TYR A 93 15.22 -2.56 3.15
C TYR A 93 14.51 -3.86 3.55
N LEU A 94 13.18 -3.84 3.70
CA LEU A 94 12.38 -5.03 4.03
C LEU A 94 12.40 -6.08 2.92
N VAL A 95 12.55 -5.64 1.66
CA VAL A 95 12.70 -6.55 0.53
C VAL A 95 14.03 -7.31 0.59
N ALA A 96 15.11 -6.61 0.91
CA ALA A 96 16.43 -7.23 1.09
C ALA A 96 16.49 -8.10 2.36
N HIS A 97 15.74 -7.75 3.41
CA HIS A 97 15.81 -8.39 4.71
C HIS A 97 14.46 -9.02 5.11
N ARG A 98 14.10 -10.14 4.48
CA ARG A 98 12.80 -10.84 4.69
C ARG A 98 12.53 -11.30 6.11
N GLY A 99 13.56 -11.42 6.95
CA GLY A 99 13.41 -11.79 8.37
C GLY A 99 12.94 -10.63 9.26
N PHE A 100 13.01 -9.39 8.78
CA PHE A 100 12.56 -8.23 9.54
C PHE A 100 11.06 -8.06 9.42
N LYS A 101 10.43 -7.85 10.58
CA LYS A 101 9.02 -7.52 10.70
C LYS A 101 8.88 -6.08 11.18
N VAL A 102 7.90 -5.37 10.63
CA VAL A 102 7.58 -3.99 11.03
C VAL A 102 6.16 -3.93 11.56
N LEU A 103 5.97 -3.12 12.59
CA LEU A 103 4.66 -2.76 13.12
C LEU A 103 4.34 -1.33 12.66
N LEU A 104 3.24 -1.15 11.95
CA LEU A 104 2.75 0.18 11.57
C LEU A 104 1.72 0.64 12.59
N GLN A 105 1.99 1.77 13.25
CA GLN A 105 1.10 2.36 14.24
C GLN A 105 0.58 3.69 13.71
N GLY A 106 -0.72 3.72 13.41
CA GLY A 106 -1.43 4.96 13.09
C GLY A 106 -1.81 5.69 14.38
N ASN A 107 -1.55 6.99 14.43
CA ASN A 107 -1.93 7.86 15.55
C ASN A 107 -2.73 9.03 14.99
N THR A 108 -3.66 9.55 15.77
CA THR A 108 -4.41 10.78 15.49
C THR A 108 -4.17 11.79 16.61
N ASP A 109 -4.53 13.04 16.37
CA ASP A 109 -4.68 14.01 17.46
C ASP A 109 -5.95 13.71 18.29
N GLU A 110 -6.18 14.50 19.34
CA GLU A 110 -7.24 14.28 20.35
C GLU A 110 -8.62 14.86 20.00
N ARG A 111 -8.76 15.51 18.84
CA ARG A 111 -9.88 16.42 18.54
C ARG A 111 -11.22 15.73 18.25
#